data_AF-A0AA97GC06-F1
#
_entry.id   AF-A0AA97GC06-F1
#
_cell.length_a   1.000
_cell.length_b   1.000
_cell.length_c   1.000
_cell.angle_alpha   90.00
_cell.angle_beta   90.00
_cell.angle_gamma   90.00
#
_symmetry.space_group_name_H-M   'P 1'
#
loop_
_entity.id
_entity.type
_entity.pdbx_description
1 polymer ?
#
loop_
_entity_poly.entity_id
_entity_poly.type
_entity_poly.pdbx_seq_one_letter_code
_entity_poly.pdbx_strand_id
1 'polypeptide(L)'
;MPKLTSKRQVTIPKDICNKLGLLPGDTLKVFERDGVAHLVKMSSETLSGTLACSKVTESESAANHDDLDFKEVLKEKAARKFRGQE
;
A
#
# COMPACT_ATOMS: atom_id res chain seq x y z
N MET A 1 19.15 -8.99 -24.00
CA MET A 1 18.57 -10.06 -23.18
C MET A 1 18.86 -9.76 -21.72
N PRO A 2 17.85 -9.64 -20.83
CA PRO A 2 18.08 -9.39 -19.41
C PRO A 2 18.87 -10.56 -18.81
N LYS A 3 19.95 -10.26 -18.11
CA LYS A 3 20.78 -11.26 -17.43
C LYS A 3 20.50 -11.20 -15.93
N LEU A 4 20.35 -12.37 -15.31
CA LEU A 4 20.25 -12.47 -13.86
C LEU A 4 21.63 -12.22 -13.23
N THR A 5 21.71 -11.26 -12.32
CA THR A 5 22.95 -10.98 -11.60
C THR A 5 23.19 -11.98 -10.47
N SER A 6 24.39 -11.98 -9.88
CA SER A 6 24.70 -12.79 -8.69
C SER A 6 23.80 -12.49 -7.49
N LYS A 7 23.28 -11.25 -7.40
CA LYS A 7 22.29 -10.83 -6.40
C LYS A 7 20.85 -11.17 -6.77
N ARG A 8 20.65 -11.98 -7.83
CA ARG A 8 19.33 -12.37 -8.34
C ARG A 8 18.48 -11.17 -8.79
N GLN A 9 19.11 -10.10 -9.24
CA GLN A 9 18.42 -8.93 -9.78
C GLN A 9 18.27 -9.09 -11.29
N VAL A 10 17.12 -8.67 -11.82
CA VAL A 10 16.85 -8.56 -13.25
C VAL A 10 16.36 -7.15 -13.56
N THR A 11 16.87 -6.57 -14.64
CA THR A 11 16.42 -5.24 -15.09
C THR A 11 15.16 -5.39 -15.94
N ILE A 12 14.10 -4.71 -15.54
CA ILE A 12 12.86 -4.63 -16.30
C ILE A 12 13.00 -3.48 -17.33
N PRO A 13 12.74 -3.72 -18.62
CA PRO A 13 12.74 -2.67 -19.64
C PRO A 13 11.79 -1.52 -19.31
N LYS A 14 12.21 -0.29 -19.64
CA LYS A 14 11.46 0.94 -19.36
C LYS A 14 10.03 0.90 -19.91
N ASP A 15 9.83 0.35 -21.11
CA ASP A 15 8.51 0.27 -21.75
C ASP A 15 7.53 -0.59 -20.96
N ILE A 16 8.02 -1.65 -20.31
CA ILE A 16 7.21 -2.51 -19.45
C ILE A 16 6.86 -1.78 -18.15
N CYS A 17 7.83 -1.08 -17.55
CA CYS A 17 7.56 -0.26 -16.37
C CYS A 17 6.49 0.81 -16.65
N ASN A 18 6.58 1.50 -17.79
CA ASN A 18 5.60 2.51 -18.19
C ASN A 18 4.19 1.92 -18.35
N LYS A 19 4.07 0.78 -19.04
CA LYS A 19 2.78 0.09 -19.25
C LYS A 19 2.15 -0.41 -17.95
N LEU A 20 2.98 -0.83 -16.99
CA LEU A 20 2.54 -1.31 -15.68
C LEU A 20 2.41 -0.18 -14.64
N GLY A 21 2.73 1.07 -15.01
CA GLY A 21 2.70 2.22 -14.09
C GLY A 21 3.66 2.05 -12.91
N LEU A 22 4.81 1.40 -13.12
CA LEU A 22 5.84 1.18 -12.12
C LEU A 22 6.79 2.37 -12.03
N LEU A 23 6.92 2.92 -10.83
CA LEU A 23 7.83 4.00 -10.49
C LEU A 23 8.95 3.48 -9.57
N PRO A 24 10.15 4.10 -9.61
CA PRO A 24 11.19 3.81 -8.64
C PRO A 24 10.68 4.03 -7.21
N GLY A 25 10.80 3.02 -6.36
CA GLY A 25 10.29 3.04 -4.97
C GLY A 25 8.96 2.31 -4.78
N ASP A 26 8.28 1.90 -5.84
CA ASP A 26 7.07 1.09 -5.73
C ASP A 26 7.36 -0.29 -5.11
N THR A 27 6.42 -0.76 -4.28
CA THR A 27 6.47 -2.10 -3.71
C THR A 27 5.82 -3.11 -4.65
N LEU A 28 6.50 -4.21 -4.90
CA LEU A 28 6.05 -5.28 -5.80
C LEU A 28 6.01 -6.61 -5.06
N LYS A 29 4.96 -7.39 -5.31
CA LYS A 29 4.92 -8.80 -4.93
C LYS A 29 5.36 -9.64 -6.13
N VAL A 30 6.34 -10.51 -5.89
CA VAL A 30 6.84 -11.46 -6.87
C VAL A 30 6.43 -12.86 -6.43
N PHE A 31 5.79 -13.61 -7.32
CA PHE A 31 5.44 -15.01 -7.08
C PHE A 31 5.61 -15.81 -8.37
N GLU A 32 5.75 -17.12 -8.21
CA GLU A 32 5.93 -18.06 -9.31
C GLU A 32 4.60 -18.77 -9.57
N ARG A 33 4.29 -18.97 -10.86
CA ARG A 33 3.19 -19.79 -11.33
C ARG A 33 3.56 -20.37 -12.69
N ASP A 34 3.45 -21.69 -12.85
CA ASP A 34 3.66 -22.39 -14.12
C ASP A 34 5.06 -22.12 -14.75
N GLY A 35 6.09 -21.95 -13.93
CA GLY A 35 7.44 -21.61 -14.34
C GLY A 35 7.65 -20.14 -14.70
N VAL A 36 6.65 -19.29 -14.50
CA VAL A 36 6.68 -17.86 -14.83
C VAL A 36 6.66 -17.02 -13.56
N ALA A 37 7.60 -16.07 -13.47
CA ALA A 37 7.61 -15.08 -12.40
C ALA A 37 6.62 -13.96 -12.72
N HIS A 38 5.60 -13.81 -11.88
CA HIS A 38 4.63 -12.72 -11.96
C HIS A 38 5.04 -11.59 -11.02
N LEU A 39 4.93 -10.35 -11.51
CA LEU A 39 5.16 -9.13 -10.73
C LEU A 39 3.84 -8.37 -10.63
N VAL A 40 3.40 -8.12 -9.40
CA VAL A 40 2.16 -7.38 -9.11
C VAL A 40 2.48 -6.18 -8.23
N LYS A 41 2.06 -4.99 -8.67
CA LYS A 41 2.17 -3.75 -7.89
C LYS A 41 1.27 -3.84 -6.67
N MET A 42 1.82 -3.59 -5.50
CA MET A 42 1.08 -3.59 -4.24
C MET A 42 0.67 -2.16 -3.88
N SER A 43 -0.57 -1.97 -3.45
CA SER A 43 -1.00 -0.74 -2.79
C SER A 43 -0.74 -0.85 -1.28
N SER A 44 -0.64 0.31 -0.61
CA SER A 44 -0.45 0.40 0.85
C SER A 44 -1.48 -0.44 1.63
N GLU A 45 -2.70 -0.57 1.07
CA GLU A 45 -3.82 -1.31 1.66
C GLU A 45 -3.62 -2.84 1.62
N THR A 46 -2.78 -3.33 0.70
CA THR A 46 -2.53 -4.77 0.50
C THR A 46 -1.29 -5.30 1.24
N LEU A 47 -0.60 -4.44 2.00
CA LEU A 47 0.48 -4.84 2.91
C LEU A 47 -0.12 -5.64 4.07
N SER A 48 -0.13 -6.96 3.91
CA SER A 48 -0.53 -7.94 4.93
C SER A 48 0.25 -7.70 6.22
N GLY A 49 -0.40 -7.02 7.17
CA GLY A 49 0.17 -6.62 8.46
C GLY A 49 -0.48 -5.36 9.06
N THR A 50 -1.11 -4.53 8.23
CA THR A 50 -1.91 -3.40 8.74
C THR A 50 -3.30 -3.91 9.09
N LEU A 51 -3.71 -3.80 10.35
CA LEU A 51 -5.10 -4.01 10.77
C LEU A 51 -5.97 -2.99 10.04
N ALA A 52 -6.61 -3.39 8.93
CA ALA A 52 -7.53 -2.56 8.19
C ALA A 52 -8.74 -2.24 9.08
N CYS A 53 -8.80 -1.00 9.58
CA CYS A 53 -10.04 -0.43 10.06
C CYS A 53 -10.85 -0.06 8.81
N SER A 54 -11.80 -0.91 8.47
CA SER A 54 -12.64 -0.79 7.27
C SER A 54 -13.36 0.55 7.24
N LYS A 55 -12.93 1.47 6.38
CA LYS A 55 -13.82 2.52 5.86
C LYS A 55 -14.40 2.01 4.56
N VAL A 56 -15.66 1.62 4.64
CA VAL A 56 -16.51 1.23 3.51
C VAL A 56 -16.67 2.45 2.59
N THR A 57 -16.27 2.25 1.33
CA THR A 57 -16.63 2.91 0.07
C THR A 57 -17.08 4.38 0.08
N GLU A 58 -16.46 5.21 -0.76
CA GLU A 58 -17.05 5.64 -2.03
C GLU A 58 -16.05 6.44 -2.88
N SER A 59 -16.05 6.14 -4.19
CA SER A 59 -15.68 6.96 -5.35
C SER A 59 -14.48 7.93 -5.29
N GLU A 60 -13.53 7.65 -6.19
CA GLU A 60 -12.78 8.57 -7.05
C GLU A 60 -12.54 10.03 -6.58
N SER A 61 -11.27 10.41 -6.76
CA SER A 61 -10.73 11.75 -7.05
C SER A 61 -10.11 12.56 -5.91
N ALA A 62 -8.86 12.94 -6.19
CA ALA A 62 -8.20 14.18 -5.82
C ALA A 62 -7.87 14.45 -4.33
N ALA A 63 -6.56 14.58 -4.11
CA ALA A 63 -5.92 15.64 -3.32
C ALA A 63 -6.33 15.82 -1.84
N ASN A 64 -5.37 15.47 -0.97
CA ASN A 64 -5.01 16.15 0.28
C ASN A 64 -6.09 16.32 1.38
N HIS A 65 -5.68 15.98 2.61
CA HIS A 65 -6.17 16.51 3.90
C HIS A 65 -7.08 15.60 4.74
N ASP A 66 -6.54 14.54 5.37
CA ASP A 66 -7.31 13.73 6.36
C ASP A 66 -6.50 13.21 7.58
N ASP A 67 -5.35 13.81 7.92
CA ASP A 67 -4.55 13.38 9.09
C ASP A 67 -4.96 14.03 10.42
N LEU A 68 -5.87 15.02 10.41
CA LEU A 68 -6.21 15.82 11.60
C LEU A 68 -7.36 15.24 12.43
N ASP A 69 -8.30 14.50 11.82
CA ASP A 69 -9.52 14.06 12.52
C ASP A 69 -9.28 12.88 13.47
N PHE A 70 -8.26 12.06 13.21
CA PHE A 70 -8.08 10.82 13.99
C PHE A 70 -7.59 11.08 15.42
N LYS A 71 -6.70 12.08 15.61
CA LYS A 71 -6.18 12.43 16.94
C LYS A 71 -7.24 13.07 17.83
N GLU A 72 -8.16 13.82 17.25
CA GLU A 72 -9.25 14.45 18.00
C GLU A 72 -10.24 13.42 18.55
N VAL A 73 -10.62 12.43 17.73
CA VAL A 73 -11.52 11.34 18.15
C VAL A 73 -10.91 10.50 19.28
N LEU A 74 -9.60 10.24 19.24
CA LEU A 74 -8.89 9.53 20.34
C LEU A 74 -8.85 10.37 21.62
N LYS A 75 -8.60 11.68 21.50
CA LYS A 75 -8.55 12.60 22.65
C LYS A 75 -9.93 12.75 23.31
N GLU A 76 -11.00 12.83 22.51
CA GLU A 76 -12.37 12.91 23.03
C GLU A 76 -12.78 11.62 23.77
N LYS A 77 -12.48 10.44 23.19
CA LYS A 77 -12.75 9.15 23.84
C LYS A 77 -12.00 8.98 25.16
N ALA A 78 -10.73 9.40 25.23
CA ALA A 78 -9.97 9.39 26.47
C ALA A 78 -10.57 10.33 27.53
N ALA A 79 -11.03 11.52 27.12
CA ALA A 79 -11.61 12.50 28.02
C ALA A 79 -13.02 12.13 28.53
N ARG A 80 -13.77 11.29 27.81
CA ARG A 80 -15.05 10.72 28.28
C ARG A 80 -14.82 9.61 29.32
N LYS A 81 -13.85 8.71 29.09
CA LYS A 81 -13.51 7.65 30.06
C LYS A 81 -13.07 8.21 31.42
N PHE A 82 -12.34 9.33 31.43
CA PHE A 82 -11.93 9.98 32.68
C PHE A 82 -13.07 10.69 33.43
N ARG A 83 -14.22 10.94 32.78
CA ARG A 83 -15.36 11.66 33.38
C ARG A 83 -16.47 10.75 33.92
N GLY A 84 -16.29 9.42 33.87
CA GLY A 84 -17.15 8.46 34.58
C GLY A 84 -18.61 8.43 34.13
N GLN A 85 -18.90 8.76 32.87
CA GLN A 85 -20.20 8.51 32.27
C GLN A 85 -20.08 7.31 31.32
N GLU A 86 -20.55 6.15 31.77
CA GLU A 86 -20.90 4.99 30.94
C GLU A 86 -22.37 5.05 30.54
#